data_AF-A0A160T966-F1
#
_entry.id   AF-A0A160T966-F1
#
_cell.length_a   1.000
_cell.length_b   1.000
_cell.length_c   1.000
_cell.angle_alpha   90.00
_cell.angle_beta   90.00
_cell.angle_gamma   90.00
#
_symmetry.space_group_name_H-M   'P 1'
#
loop_
_entity.id
_entity.type
_entity.pdbx_description
1 polymer ?
#
loop_
_entity_poly.entity_id
_entity_poly.type
_entity_poly.pdbx_seq_one_letter_code
_entity_poly.pdbx_strand_id
1 'polypeptide(L)'
;MLERKDGDELVEQAILGIIGGMDRPGSPAGEAKQAYHMDKTGRTYALRQEYRQRLLATRWADVQRVAKQYLQGQDGSMAVVAPRGTDAMAAKLGLIATDY
;
A
#
# COMPACT_ATOMS: atom_id res chain seq x y z
N MET A 1 -4.18 -11.32 13.17
CA MET A 1 -4.12 -12.36 12.12
C MET A 1 -5.33 -12.17 11.23
N LEU A 2 -5.27 -12.40 9.92
CA LEU A 2 -6.50 -12.41 9.12
C LEU A 2 -7.27 -13.68 9.52
N GLU A 3 -8.21 -13.54 10.46
CA GLU A 3 -8.93 -14.67 11.07
C GLU A 3 -9.94 -15.33 10.11
N ARG A 4 -10.20 -14.69 8.97
CA ARG A 4 -11.06 -15.21 7.91
C ARG A 4 -10.37 -16.32 7.12
N LYS A 5 -11.09 -17.44 6.96
CA LYS A 5 -10.68 -18.56 6.09
C LYS A 5 -10.76 -18.18 4.61
N ASP A 6 -11.84 -17.53 4.21
CA ASP A 6 -12.07 -17.11 2.82
C ASP A 6 -12.21 -15.58 2.75
N GLY A 7 -11.62 -14.99 1.72
CA GLY A 7 -11.59 -13.53 1.54
C GLY A 7 -11.40 -13.08 0.09
N ASP A 8 -11.64 -13.95 -0.88
CA ASP A 8 -11.43 -13.61 -2.31
C ASP A 8 -12.33 -12.45 -2.77
N GLU A 9 -13.55 -12.32 -2.23
CA GLU A 9 -14.41 -11.15 -2.50
C GLU A 9 -13.75 -9.84 -2.04
N LEU A 10 -13.08 -9.83 -0.88
CA LEU A 10 -12.36 -8.64 -0.40
C LEU A 10 -11.16 -8.32 -1.28
N VAL A 11 -10.47 -9.36 -1.75
CA VAL A 11 -9.35 -9.21 -2.70
C VAL A 11 -9.85 -8.64 -4.01
N GLU A 12 -10.96 -9.15 -4.54
CA GLU A 12 -11.59 -8.64 -5.75
C GLU A 12 -11.95 -7.15 -5.61
N GLN A 13 -12.61 -6.76 -4.52
CA GLN A 13 -12.94 -5.36 -4.27
C GLN A 13 -11.69 -4.47 -4.16
N ALA A 14 -10.63 -4.95 -3.51
CA ALA A 14 -9.37 -4.23 -3.44
C ALA A 14 -8.71 -4.08 -4.82
N ILE A 15 -8.72 -5.15 -5.64
CA ILE A 15 -8.22 -5.12 -7.02
C ILE A 15 -8.99 -4.09 -7.84
N LEU A 16 -10.33 -4.07 -7.76
CA LEU A 16 -11.18 -3.10 -8.46
C LEU A 16 -10.82 -1.66 -8.08
N GLY A 17 -10.63 -1.38 -6.78
CA GLY A 17 -10.21 -0.07 -6.31
C GLY A 17 -8.84 0.36 -6.85
N ILE A 18 -7.87 -0.55 -6.87
CA ILE A 18 -6.52 -0.27 -7.38
C ILE A 18 -6.54 -0.04 -8.90
N ILE A 19 -7.22 -0.90 -9.66
CA ILE A 19 -7.33 -0.78 -11.12
C ILE A 19 -8.07 0.52 -11.48
N GLY A 20 -9.18 0.83 -10.81
CA GLY A 20 -9.92 2.07 -11.03
C GLY A 20 -9.09 3.33 -10.75
N GLY A 21 -8.15 3.26 -9.80
CA GLY A 21 -7.17 4.33 -9.57
C GLY A 21 -6.11 4.43 -10.67
N MET A 22 -5.64 3.27 -11.17
CA MET A 22 -4.61 3.18 -12.20
C MET A 22 -5.10 3.66 -13.57
N ASP A 23 -6.35 3.35 -13.90
CA ASP A 23 -6.95 3.62 -15.21
C ASP A 23 -7.80 4.90 -15.20
N ARG A 24 -7.65 5.72 -14.16
CA ARG A 24 -8.34 7.02 -14.07
C ARG A 24 -7.90 7.90 -15.25
N PRO A 25 -8.85 8.45 -16.04
CA PRO A 25 -8.51 9.27 -17.20
C PRO A 25 -7.80 10.56 -16.78
N GLY A 26 -6.71 10.87 -17.47
CA GLY A 26 -5.98 12.13 -17.36
C GLY A 26 -6.24 13.05 -18.56
N SER A 27 -5.56 14.20 -18.60
CA SER A 27 -5.53 15.02 -19.83
C SER A 27 -4.54 14.43 -20.83
N PRO A 28 -4.75 14.58 -22.15
CA PRO A 28 -3.85 14.01 -23.15
C PRO A 28 -2.38 14.43 -22.99
N ALA A 29 -2.14 15.70 -22.65
CA ALA A 29 -0.80 16.21 -22.40
C ALA A 29 -0.19 15.66 -21.09
N GLY A 30 -1.03 15.50 -20.04
CA GLY A 30 -0.60 14.95 -18.76
C GLY A 30 -0.18 13.48 -18.89
N GLU A 31 -0.97 12.68 -19.61
CA GLU A 31 -0.70 11.27 -19.86
C GLU A 31 0.59 11.07 -20.68
N ALA A 32 0.80 11.88 -21.72
CA ALA A 32 2.02 11.82 -22.53
C ALA A 32 3.28 12.13 -21.69
N LYS A 33 3.23 13.19 -20.86
CA LYS A 33 4.34 13.56 -19.99
C LYS A 33 4.63 12.47 -18.95
N GLN A 34 3.58 11.92 -18.33
CA GLN A 34 3.71 10.84 -17.36
C GLN A 34 4.33 9.60 -18.01
N ALA A 35 3.83 9.18 -19.17
CA ALA A 35 4.36 8.04 -19.92
C ALA A 35 5.86 8.19 -20.24
N TYR A 36 6.27 9.37 -20.71
CA TYR A 36 7.68 9.65 -20.98
C TYR A 36 8.57 9.51 -19.73
N HIS A 37 8.18 10.12 -18.60
CA HIS A 37 8.96 10.03 -17.36
C HIS A 37 8.95 8.61 -16.76
N MET A 38 7.84 7.89 -16.87
CA MET A 38 7.76 6.50 -16.42
C MET A 38 8.70 5.60 -17.23
N ASP A 39 8.69 5.72 -18.56
CA ASP A 39 9.56 4.94 -19.43
C ASP A 39 11.05 5.24 -19.16
N LYS A 40 11.41 6.53 -19.01
CA LYS A 40 12.77 6.95 -18.66
C LYS A 40 13.26 6.43 -17.31
N THR A 41 12.34 6.19 -16.36
CA THR A 41 12.67 5.65 -15.02
C THR A 41 12.54 4.13 -14.95
N GLY A 42 12.39 3.45 -16.08
CA GLY A 42 12.31 1.98 -16.17
C GLY A 42 10.90 1.41 -15.88
N ARG A 43 9.89 2.26 -15.67
CA ARG A 43 8.48 1.86 -15.53
C ARG A 43 7.83 1.78 -16.90
N THR A 44 8.38 0.92 -17.75
CA THR A 44 7.97 0.75 -19.14
C THR A 44 6.50 0.31 -19.25
N TYR A 45 5.91 0.49 -20.43
CA TYR A 45 4.56 -0.01 -20.70
C TYR A 45 4.43 -1.51 -20.42
N ALA A 46 5.41 -2.32 -20.86
CA ALA A 46 5.41 -3.76 -20.64
C ALA A 46 5.39 -4.12 -19.15
N LEU A 47 6.22 -3.48 -18.33
CA LEU A 47 6.25 -3.72 -16.88
C LEU A 47 4.92 -3.33 -16.21
N ARG A 48 4.26 -2.26 -16.67
CA ARG A 48 2.93 -1.87 -16.17
C ARG A 48 1.85 -2.88 -16.55
N GLN A 49 1.90 -3.45 -17.76
CA GLN A 49 0.96 -4.49 -18.16
C GLN A 49 1.19 -5.78 -17.37
N GLU A 50 2.45 -6.17 -17.16
CA GLU A 50 2.79 -7.31 -16.32
C GLU A 50 2.32 -7.09 -14.87
N TYR A 51 2.55 -5.90 -14.30
CA TYR A 51 2.03 -5.55 -12.98
C TYR A 51 0.50 -5.68 -12.91
N ARG A 52 -0.21 -5.16 -13.91
CA ARG A 52 -1.68 -5.28 -14.00
C ARG A 52 -2.11 -6.75 -14.03
N GLN A 53 -1.47 -7.59 -14.85
CA GLN A 53 -1.79 -9.02 -14.92
C GLN A 53 -1.54 -9.74 -13.59
N ARG A 54 -0.41 -9.46 -12.93
CA ARG A 54 -0.09 -10.03 -11.62
C ARG A 54 -1.09 -9.60 -10.55
N LEU A 55 -1.52 -8.34 -10.58
CA LEU A 55 -2.54 -7.83 -9.66
C LEU A 55 -3.86 -8.57 -9.83
N LEU A 56 -4.36 -8.72 -11.06
CA LEU A 56 -5.60 -9.47 -11.37
C LEU A 56 -5.52 -10.97 -10.99
N ALA A 57 -4.31 -11.53 -10.98
CA ALA A 57 -4.07 -12.92 -10.57
C ALA A 57 -3.96 -13.11 -9.05
N THR A 58 -3.96 -12.03 -8.25
CA THR A 58 -3.83 -12.10 -6.79
C THR A 58 -5.01 -12.86 -6.17
N ARG A 59 -4.72 -13.71 -5.18
CA ARG A 59 -5.73 -14.48 -4.42
C ARG A 59 -5.62 -14.21 -2.93
N TRP A 60 -6.64 -14.59 -2.17
CA TRP A 60 -6.65 -14.48 -0.72
C TRP A 60 -5.42 -15.15 -0.06
N ALA A 61 -5.01 -16.31 -0.56
CA ALA A 61 -3.83 -17.03 -0.07
C ALA A 61 -2.54 -16.22 -0.19
N ASP A 62 -2.39 -15.41 -1.26
CA ASP A 62 -1.22 -14.53 -1.43
C ASP A 62 -1.20 -13.43 -0.38
N VAL A 63 -2.36 -12.84 -0.09
CA VAL A 63 -2.50 -11.80 0.94
C VAL A 63 -2.14 -12.36 2.31
N GLN A 64 -2.64 -13.55 2.66
CA GLN A 64 -2.31 -14.21 3.92
C GLN A 64 -0.80 -14.51 4.02
N ARG A 65 -0.20 -15.03 2.95
CA ARG A 65 1.24 -15.32 2.88
C ARG A 65 2.09 -14.06 3.08
N VAL A 66 1.76 -12.98 2.38
CA VAL A 66 2.50 -11.70 2.46
C VAL A 66 2.31 -11.05 3.83
N ALA A 67 1.10 -11.06 4.39
CA ALA A 67 0.85 -10.56 5.74
C ALA A 67 1.68 -11.32 6.79
N LYS A 68 1.77 -12.65 6.67
CA LYS A 68 2.64 -13.45 7.53
C LYS A 68 4.12 -13.11 7.34
N GLN A 69 4.57 -12.93 6.11
CA GLN A 69 5.98 -12.65 5.81
C GLN A 69 6.44 -11.29 6.32
N TYR A 70 5.62 -10.24 6.17
CA TYR A 70 6.07 -8.86 6.41
C TYR A 70 5.47 -8.20 7.64
N LEU A 71 4.38 -8.72 8.19
CA LEU A 71 3.71 -8.10 9.35
C LEU A 71 3.79 -8.96 10.61
N GLN A 72 3.86 -10.29 10.47
CA GLN A 72 3.87 -11.17 11.64
C GLN A 72 5.28 -11.34 12.20
N GLY A 73 5.42 -11.06 13.50
CA GLY A 73 6.69 -11.24 14.22
C GLY A 73 7.81 -10.31 13.76
N GLN A 74 7.46 -9.22 13.06
CA GLN A 74 8.38 -8.16 12.68
C GLN A 74 8.30 -7.02 13.69
N ASP A 75 9.46 -6.41 14.01
CA ASP A 75 9.49 -5.21 14.82
C ASP A 75 8.90 -4.04 14.02
N GLY A 76 7.76 -3.53 14.49
CA GLY A 76 7.10 -2.37 13.91
C GLY A 76 7.62 -1.07 14.52
N SER A 77 7.59 0.01 13.74
CA SER A 77 7.81 1.37 14.27
C SER A 77 6.47 2.03 14.58
N MET A 78 6.38 2.66 15.75
CA MET A 78 5.19 3.41 16.16
C MET A 78 5.58 4.87 16.42
N ALA A 79 4.83 5.80 15.83
CA ALA A 79 4.98 7.23 16.04
C ALA A 79 3.59 7.88 16.09
N VAL A 80 3.43 8.88 16.95
CA VAL A 80 2.16 9.60 17.15
C VAL A 80 2.45 11.10 17.18
N VAL A 81 1.67 11.86 16.43
CA VAL A 81 1.66 13.33 16.52
C VAL A 81 0.63 13.73 17.58
N ALA A 82 1.08 14.42 18.62
CA ALA A 82 0.24 14.85 19.73
C ALA A 82 0.54 16.30 20.13
N PRO A 83 -0.42 17.01 20.73
CA PRO A 83 -0.19 18.35 21.28
C PRO A 83 0.90 18.36 22.37
N ARG A 84 1.55 19.50 22.58
CA ARG A 84 2.49 19.69 23.69
C ARG A 84 1.83 19.42 25.05
N GLY A 85 2.60 18.91 26.00
CA GLY A 85 2.12 18.54 27.33
C GLY A 85 1.45 17.15 27.40
N THR A 86 1.57 16.35 26.34
CA THR A 86 1.08 14.95 26.31
C THR A 86 2.16 13.93 26.68
N ASP A 87 3.28 14.37 27.26
CA ASP A 87 4.45 13.55 27.60
C ASP A 87 4.08 12.34 28.48
N ALA A 88 3.20 12.56 29.46
CA ALA A 88 2.70 11.49 30.33
C ALA A 88 1.90 10.42 29.58
N MET A 89 1.22 10.79 28.48
CA MET A 89 0.49 9.85 27.63
C MET A 89 1.44 9.14 26.67
N ALA A 90 2.42 9.85 26.10
CA ALA A 90 3.44 9.25 25.25
C ALA A 90 4.21 8.15 26.02
N ALA A 91 4.63 8.42 27.25
CA ALA A 91 5.30 7.45 28.11
C ALA A 91 4.44 6.19 28.37
N LYS A 92 3.13 6.35 28.61
CA LYS A 92 2.20 5.21 28.79
C LYS A 92 2.09 4.34 27.55
N LEU A 93 2.30 4.90 26.37
CA LEU A 93 2.29 4.20 25.08
C LEU A 93 3.67 3.63 24.72
N GLY A 94 4.68 3.77 25.58
CA GLY A 94 6.06 3.38 25.28
C GLY A 94 6.73 4.27 24.24
N LEU A 95 6.24 5.50 24.06
CA LEU A 95 6.73 6.47 23.09
C LEU A 95 7.55 7.56 23.79
N ILE A 96 8.57 8.06 23.09
CA ILE A 96 9.40 9.17 23.54
C ILE A 96 8.82 10.46 22.94
N ALA A 97 8.36 11.37 23.78
CA ALA A 97 7.94 12.69 23.34
C ALA A 97 9.17 13.48 22.88
N THR A 98 9.12 13.98 21.65
CA THR A 98 10.20 14.78 21.05
C THR A 98 9.60 16.12 20.63
N ASP A 99 10.16 17.21 21.13
CA ASP A 99 9.81 18.55 20.65
C ASP A 99 10.46 18.78 19.29
N TYR A 100 9.65 19.16 18.30
CA TYR A 100 10.08 19.69 17.00
C TYR A 100 9.77 21.20 16.91
#